data_AF-A0A3S0JY60-F1
#
_entry.id   AF-A0A3S0JY60-F1
#
_cell.length_a   1.000
_cell.length_b   1.000
_cell.length_c   1.000
_cell.angle_alpha   90.00
_cell.angle_beta   90.00
_cell.angle_gamma   90.00
#
_symmetry.space_group_name_H-M   'P 1'
#
loop_
_entity.id
_entity.type
_entity.pdbx_description
1 polymer ?
#
loop_
_entity_poly.entity_id
_entity_poly.type
_entity_poly.pdbx_seq_one_letter_code
_entity_poly.pdbx_strand_id
1 'polypeptide(L)'
;MNASTRSRTGRTDSGTSNIVMTHPLGSSNGPRSWPAPNRPVATATFDRSGSVPLRPPKRVREDAMSRNPILTDKAFGLDGSSGSGGLSPAQEWQRAQSMGAGPATGTVPPSPPAPPGYGVPPDATTAASAGTDAALARGGFGSLPTATDGKVMTMGGVAASTLVFFVFLFVAAAFGWTSVTVTPDPLGRVDQNGNAIYDATMQRPWLLFVAMLVGLGLAFVTVFKPRLAMFTGSAYALCEGYLLGAISAFYGAQFPGIVAQAIVATLGVFLMMLVLYGLRILRATPKFVKGVIAATFGIMVVYGVMLIANLFGVGEGFWTSGSPLGIVISLVVVTVAALNLILDFDFIERGQQMGLPRYMDWYAAFGLLVTLIWLYLEMLRLLARLRQ
;
A
#
# COMPACT_ATOMS: atom_id res chain seq x y z
N MET A 1 42.43 -35.94 66.22
CA MET A 1 41.86 -37.11 65.51
C MET A 1 41.94 -36.78 64.02
N ASN A 2 42.98 -37.27 63.34
CA ASN A 2 43.03 -38.53 62.56
C ASN A 2 42.10 -38.54 61.33
N ALA A 3 42.53 -38.90 60.11
CA ALA A 3 43.89 -39.00 59.54
C ALA A 3 43.81 -39.13 57.99
N SER A 4 44.89 -38.79 57.27
CA SER A 4 45.48 -39.47 56.07
C SER A 4 44.61 -40.43 55.21
N THR A 5 44.68 -40.56 53.88
CA THR A 5 45.66 -40.18 52.81
C THR A 5 44.98 -40.48 51.43
N ARG A 6 45.57 -40.44 50.21
CA ARG A 6 46.96 -40.35 49.70
C ARG A 6 46.98 -39.67 48.31
N SER A 7 48.16 -39.43 47.77
CA SER A 7 48.44 -38.89 46.43
C SER A 7 49.18 -39.88 45.52
N ARG A 8 49.06 -39.71 44.19
CA ARG A 8 50.04 -40.10 43.14
C ARG A 8 49.59 -39.44 41.80
N THR A 9 50.22 -38.47 41.12
CA THR A 9 51.59 -38.14 40.66
C THR A 9 52.20 -38.99 39.52
N GLY A 10 52.45 -38.31 38.39
CA GLY A 10 53.46 -38.61 37.36
C GLY A 10 52.92 -38.73 35.92
N ARG A 11 53.64 -38.37 34.85
CA ARG A 11 54.76 -37.41 34.62
C ARG A 11 54.89 -37.22 33.08
N THR A 12 55.56 -36.14 32.66
CA THR A 12 56.02 -35.68 31.31
C THR A 12 56.09 -36.69 30.14
N ASP A 13 55.98 -36.27 28.87
CA ASP A 13 57.17 -35.88 28.08
C ASP A 13 56.89 -35.02 26.82
N SER A 14 57.97 -34.41 26.31
CA SER A 14 58.06 -33.43 25.22
C SER A 14 58.46 -34.04 23.87
N GLY A 15 58.06 -33.43 22.74
CA GLY A 15 58.52 -33.83 21.40
C GLY A 15 58.43 -32.72 20.34
N THR A 16 59.55 -32.08 20.04
CA THR A 16 59.71 -31.09 18.95
C THR A 16 60.21 -31.77 17.67
N SER A 17 59.68 -31.43 16.49
CA SER A 17 60.39 -31.65 15.21
C SER A 17 59.85 -30.81 14.05
N ASN A 18 60.74 -29.97 13.49
CA ASN A 18 60.70 -29.47 12.11
C ASN A 18 61.59 -30.38 11.24
N ILE A 19 61.43 -30.29 9.90
CA ILE A 19 62.28 -30.77 8.75
C ILE A 19 61.33 -31.39 7.71
N VAL A 20 61.03 -30.81 6.52
CA VAL A 20 61.83 -30.31 5.37
C VAL A 20 62.02 -31.37 4.25
N MET A 21 61.44 -31.04 3.08
CA MET A 21 61.73 -31.46 1.68
C MET A 21 61.91 -32.94 1.28
N THR A 22 61.16 -33.35 0.24
CA THR A 22 61.71 -33.72 -1.10
C THR A 22 60.67 -33.57 -2.23
N HIS A 23 61.07 -32.88 -3.32
CA HIS A 23 60.53 -32.98 -4.70
C HIS A 23 61.36 -34.07 -5.47
N PRO A 24 61.16 -34.40 -6.78
CA PRO A 24 60.39 -33.77 -7.86
C PRO A 24 59.62 -34.74 -8.81
N LEU A 25 59.38 -34.29 -10.06
CA LEU A 25 58.73 -34.95 -11.21
C LEU A 25 57.19 -34.95 -11.19
N GLY A 26 56.45 -34.46 -12.19
CA GLY A 26 56.86 -33.74 -13.41
C GLY A 26 55.88 -34.00 -14.57
N SER A 27 55.03 -33.02 -14.91
CA SER A 27 54.29 -33.00 -16.18
C SER A 27 53.65 -31.63 -16.41
N SER A 28 53.82 -31.10 -17.61
CA SER A 28 53.32 -29.79 -18.05
C SER A 28 51.85 -29.83 -18.47
N ASN A 29 51.07 -28.82 -18.11
CA ASN A 29 50.04 -28.29 -19.01
C ASN A 29 49.72 -26.83 -18.70
N GLY A 30 49.81 -25.98 -19.72
CA GLY A 30 49.65 -24.53 -19.61
C GLY A 30 48.19 -24.06 -19.57
N PRO A 31 47.96 -22.73 -19.37
CA PRO A 31 46.62 -22.15 -19.33
C PRO A 31 45.96 -22.21 -20.71
N ARG A 32 44.71 -22.67 -20.77
CA ARG A 32 43.92 -22.67 -22.02
C ARG A 32 43.51 -21.23 -22.36
N SER A 33 44.01 -20.73 -23.49
CA SER A 33 43.53 -19.50 -24.11
C SER A 33 42.14 -19.70 -24.71
N TRP A 34 41.23 -18.77 -24.46
CA TRP A 34 39.95 -18.69 -25.15
C TRP A 34 40.12 -17.86 -26.44
N PRO A 35 39.63 -18.32 -27.61
CA PRO A 35 39.72 -17.56 -28.84
C PRO A 35 38.73 -16.38 -28.85
N ALA A 36 39.23 -15.18 -29.13
CA ALA A 36 38.39 -13.99 -29.30
C ALA A 36 37.68 -14.00 -30.67
N PRO A 37 36.41 -13.58 -30.76
CA PRO A 37 35.71 -13.48 -32.04
C PRO A 37 36.16 -12.26 -32.85
N ASN A 38 36.67 -12.52 -34.06
CA ASN A 38 37.03 -11.49 -35.04
C ASN A 38 35.81 -10.62 -35.40
N ARG A 39 35.95 -9.29 -35.26
CA ARG A 39 35.08 -8.30 -35.93
C ARG A 39 35.98 -7.30 -36.66
N PRO A 40 35.76 -7.04 -37.97
CA PRO A 40 36.54 -6.05 -38.69
C PRO A 40 36.23 -4.64 -38.18
N VAL A 41 37.28 -3.88 -37.86
CA VAL A 41 37.19 -2.46 -37.51
C VAL A 41 36.95 -1.66 -38.79
N ALA A 42 35.76 -1.10 -38.93
CA ALA A 42 35.45 -0.16 -40.01
C ALA A 42 36.02 1.23 -39.67
N THR A 43 37.23 1.52 -40.13
CA THR A 43 37.86 2.84 -40.04
C THR A 43 37.14 3.83 -40.94
N ALA A 44 36.25 4.66 -40.38
CA ALA A 44 35.61 5.76 -41.10
C ALA A 44 36.51 7.00 -41.09
N THR A 45 37.27 7.21 -42.17
CA THR A 45 38.01 8.45 -42.43
C THR A 45 37.04 9.60 -42.69
N PHE A 46 37.20 10.71 -41.97
CA PHE A 46 36.36 11.90 -42.11
C PHE A 46 36.93 12.83 -43.20
N ASP A 47 36.42 12.72 -44.42
CA ASP A 47 36.74 13.67 -45.50
C ASP A 47 35.78 14.87 -45.48
N ARG A 48 36.30 16.05 -45.85
CA ARG A 48 35.70 17.37 -45.62
C ARG A 48 35.53 18.14 -46.94
N SER A 49 34.79 17.58 -47.88
CA SER A 49 34.29 18.30 -49.06
C SER A 49 33.10 17.58 -49.69
N GLY A 50 32.09 18.33 -50.17
CA GLY A 50 30.97 17.76 -50.94
C GLY A 50 29.59 18.27 -50.54
N SER A 51 29.06 19.20 -51.33
CA SER A 51 27.69 19.73 -51.19
C SER A 51 26.61 18.69 -51.53
N VAL A 52 25.69 18.43 -50.60
CA VAL A 52 24.49 17.60 -50.83
C VAL A 52 23.34 18.49 -51.34
N PRO A 53 22.68 18.17 -52.47
CA PRO A 53 21.56 18.96 -52.97
C PRO A 53 20.28 18.72 -52.13
N LEU A 54 19.64 19.81 -51.71
CA LEU A 54 18.37 19.78 -50.98
C LEU A 54 17.24 19.26 -51.87
N ARG A 55 16.69 18.09 -51.52
CA ARG A 55 15.47 17.56 -52.14
C ARG A 55 14.25 18.20 -51.46
N PRO A 56 13.37 18.91 -52.19
CA PRO A 56 12.22 19.55 -51.55
C PRO A 56 11.21 18.50 -51.04
N PRO A 57 10.62 18.69 -49.85
CA PRO A 57 9.56 17.81 -49.38
C PRO A 57 8.32 17.94 -50.27
N LYS A 58 7.74 16.80 -50.66
CA LYS A 58 6.48 16.78 -51.40
C LYS A 58 5.38 17.39 -50.52
N ARG A 59 4.66 18.40 -51.04
CA ARG A 59 3.38 18.82 -50.46
C ARG A 59 2.42 17.64 -50.46
N VAL A 60 2.10 17.12 -49.28
CA VAL A 60 0.96 16.24 -49.08
C VAL A 60 -0.29 17.13 -49.15
N ARG A 61 -1.23 16.81 -50.04
CA ARG A 61 -2.54 17.46 -50.07
C ARG A 61 -3.35 17.02 -48.86
N GLU A 62 -4.03 17.94 -48.20
CA GLU A 62 -4.73 17.71 -46.92
C GLU A 62 -6.14 17.08 -47.10
N ASP A 63 -6.50 16.69 -48.32
CA ASP A 63 -7.89 16.41 -48.74
C ASP A 63 -8.35 14.94 -48.52
N ALA A 64 -7.61 14.11 -47.79
CA ALA A 64 -7.78 12.65 -47.84
C ALA A 64 -7.68 11.89 -46.51
N MET A 65 -8.23 12.42 -45.40
CA MET A 65 -8.49 11.58 -44.21
C MET A 65 -9.71 11.99 -43.33
N SER A 66 -10.72 12.63 -43.92
CA SER A 66 -12.01 12.95 -43.25
C SER A 66 -13.15 12.05 -43.72
N ARG A 67 -13.00 10.72 -43.56
CA ARG A 67 -14.05 9.72 -43.86
C ARG A 67 -14.11 8.58 -42.83
N ASN A 68 -14.23 8.94 -41.54
CA ASN A 68 -14.61 8.00 -40.50
C ASN A 68 -16.01 8.35 -39.98
N PRO A 69 -17.07 7.60 -40.32
CA PRO A 69 -18.47 8.03 -40.11
C PRO A 69 -18.94 8.09 -38.65
N ILE A 70 -18.06 7.77 -37.69
CA ILE A 70 -18.31 7.85 -36.25
C ILE A 70 -18.03 9.26 -35.68
N LEU A 71 -17.29 10.12 -36.42
CA LEU A 71 -16.82 11.43 -35.94
C LEU A 71 -17.28 12.58 -36.86
N THR A 72 -18.57 12.63 -37.17
CA THR A 72 -19.22 13.76 -37.86
C THR A 72 -20.28 14.35 -36.94
N ASP A 73 -20.46 15.68 -36.91
CA ASP A 73 -21.39 16.38 -36.00
C ASP A 73 -22.86 15.90 -36.09
N LYS A 74 -23.23 15.25 -37.19
CA LYS A 74 -24.52 14.58 -37.39
C LYS A 74 -24.79 13.41 -36.44
N ALA A 75 -23.75 12.81 -35.85
CA ALA A 75 -23.91 11.77 -34.84
C ALA A 75 -24.31 12.32 -33.46
N PHE A 76 -24.13 13.64 -33.23
CA PHE A 76 -24.40 14.32 -31.96
C PHE A 76 -25.46 15.41 -32.05
N GLY A 77 -26.11 15.59 -33.22
CA GLY A 77 -27.32 16.42 -33.37
C GLY A 77 -27.12 17.91 -33.11
N LEU A 78 -26.01 18.48 -33.58
CA LEU A 78 -25.64 19.89 -33.34
C LEU A 78 -25.80 20.82 -34.56
N ASP A 79 -26.36 20.36 -35.68
CA ASP A 79 -26.78 21.22 -36.79
C ASP A 79 -28.19 21.79 -36.60
N GLY A 80 -28.25 22.96 -35.95
CA GLY A 80 -29.48 23.74 -35.83
C GLY A 80 -29.97 24.34 -37.16
N SER A 81 -31.29 24.46 -37.28
CA SER A 81 -32.07 25.15 -38.34
C SER A 81 -32.20 24.44 -39.70
N SER A 82 -33.30 23.69 -39.84
CA SER A 82 -34.37 24.02 -40.81
C SER A 82 -35.63 23.18 -40.61
N GLY A 83 -36.72 23.82 -40.17
CA GLY A 83 -38.09 23.37 -40.50
C GLY A 83 -38.74 22.25 -39.67
N SER A 84 -38.99 22.46 -38.36
CA SER A 84 -40.30 22.21 -37.72
C SER A 84 -40.27 22.36 -36.19
N GLY A 85 -40.87 23.45 -35.66
CA GLY A 85 -41.58 23.54 -34.37
C GLY A 85 -40.96 23.05 -33.04
N GLY A 86 -39.74 22.52 -32.99
CA GLY A 86 -39.12 21.99 -31.78
C GLY A 86 -38.66 23.08 -30.81
N LEU A 87 -38.92 22.88 -29.52
CA LEU A 87 -38.37 23.71 -28.45
C LEU A 87 -36.88 23.40 -28.27
N SER A 88 -36.09 24.38 -27.81
CA SER A 88 -34.68 24.13 -27.51
C SER A 88 -34.52 23.18 -26.29
N PRO A 89 -33.41 22.43 -26.17
CA PRO A 89 -33.21 21.52 -25.04
C PRO A 89 -33.36 22.20 -23.67
N ALA A 90 -32.90 23.44 -23.52
CA ALA A 90 -33.08 24.22 -22.29
C ALA A 90 -34.56 24.51 -21.98
N GLN A 91 -35.37 24.78 -22.99
CA GLN A 91 -36.82 24.97 -22.85
C GLN A 91 -37.54 23.66 -22.56
N GLU A 92 -37.08 22.52 -23.09
CA GLU A 92 -37.60 21.19 -22.73
C GLU A 92 -37.29 20.84 -21.26
N TRP A 93 -36.08 21.13 -20.77
CA TRP A 93 -35.73 20.97 -19.35
C TRP A 93 -36.59 21.84 -18.42
N GLN A 94 -36.86 23.09 -18.80
CA GLN A 94 -37.77 23.97 -18.04
C GLN A 94 -39.22 23.48 -18.12
N ARG A 95 -39.67 22.99 -19.28
CA ARG A 95 -41.02 22.43 -19.45
C ARG A 95 -41.21 21.15 -18.62
N ALA A 96 -40.22 20.27 -18.57
CA ALA A 96 -40.23 19.06 -17.74
C ALA A 96 -40.34 19.40 -16.24
N GLN A 97 -39.65 20.45 -15.77
CA GLN A 97 -39.79 20.95 -14.40
C GLN A 97 -41.21 21.49 -14.13
N SER A 98 -41.81 22.21 -15.10
CA SER A 98 -43.19 22.71 -14.98
C SER A 98 -44.26 21.61 -14.98
N MET A 99 -44.01 20.45 -15.60
CA MET A 99 -44.96 19.32 -15.60
C MET A 99 -44.98 18.54 -14.27
N GLY A 100 -44.01 18.77 -13.38
CA GLY A 100 -43.99 18.20 -12.03
C GLY A 100 -44.82 18.99 -11.00
N ALA A 101 -45.32 20.17 -11.35
CA ALA A 101 -46.06 21.08 -10.48
C ALA A 101 -47.49 21.30 -11.01
N GLY A 102 -48.41 20.38 -10.66
CA GLY A 102 -49.83 20.58 -10.91
C GLY A 102 -50.36 21.80 -10.15
N PRO A 103 -51.36 22.54 -10.69
CA PRO A 103 -51.83 23.77 -10.07
C PRO A 103 -52.52 23.49 -8.73
N ALA A 104 -52.05 24.18 -7.68
CA ALA A 104 -52.69 24.19 -6.37
C ALA A 104 -53.96 25.07 -6.37
N THR A 105 -54.98 24.66 -7.11
CA THR A 105 -56.36 25.13 -6.88
C THR A 105 -56.86 24.54 -5.58
N GLY A 106 -56.93 25.36 -4.54
CA GLY A 106 -57.35 24.92 -3.22
C GLY A 106 -58.86 24.71 -3.11
N THR A 107 -59.27 23.46 -2.86
CA THR A 107 -60.40 23.13 -1.98
C THR A 107 -60.04 21.87 -1.19
N VAL A 108 -60.05 21.97 0.14
CA VAL A 108 -59.76 20.83 1.03
C VAL A 108 -61.01 19.94 1.07
N PRO A 109 -60.92 18.63 0.78
CA PRO A 109 -62.04 17.72 1.03
C PRO A 109 -62.22 17.53 2.54
N PRO A 110 -63.46 17.54 3.08
CA PRO A 110 -63.69 17.39 4.51
C PRO A 110 -63.26 15.99 4.99
N SER A 111 -62.60 15.96 6.15
CA SER A 111 -62.25 14.73 6.85
C SER A 111 -63.50 13.98 7.34
N PRO A 112 -63.47 12.63 7.42
CA PRO A 112 -64.58 11.86 7.96
C PRO A 112 -64.78 12.16 9.47
N PRO A 113 -66.02 12.11 9.98
CA PRO A 113 -66.31 12.46 11.37
C PRO A 113 -65.71 11.46 12.36
N ALA A 114 -65.09 11.99 13.42
CA ALA A 114 -64.61 11.21 14.55
C ALA A 114 -65.78 10.77 15.47
N PRO A 115 -65.68 9.61 16.17
CA PRO A 115 -66.67 9.18 17.15
C PRO A 115 -66.69 10.09 18.40
N PRO A 116 -67.84 10.23 19.09
CA PRO A 116 -68.02 11.25 20.14
C PRO A 116 -67.57 10.83 21.55
N GLY A 117 -67.04 11.81 22.31
CA GLY A 117 -66.74 11.74 23.76
C GLY A 117 -65.25 11.59 24.08
N TYR A 118 -64.62 12.38 24.98
CA TYR A 118 -65.15 13.25 26.04
C TYR A 118 -64.31 14.53 26.23
N GLY A 119 -65.01 15.63 26.54
CA GLY A 119 -64.61 16.90 27.19
C GLY A 119 -63.15 17.39 27.27
N VAL A 120 -62.93 18.63 26.82
CA VAL A 120 -61.82 19.52 27.24
C VAL A 120 -62.38 20.93 27.53
N PRO A 121 -62.20 21.49 28.74
CA PRO A 121 -62.29 22.92 29.01
C PRO A 121 -60.93 23.63 28.81
N PRO A 122 -60.89 24.94 28.56
CA PRO A 122 -59.76 25.60 27.89
C PRO A 122 -58.70 26.23 28.81
N ASP A 123 -57.52 26.45 28.21
CA ASP A 123 -56.45 27.40 28.56
C ASP A 123 -55.97 27.54 30.01
N ALA A 124 -54.80 26.96 30.29
CA ALA A 124 -53.84 27.55 31.23
C ALA A 124 -52.39 27.22 30.82
N THR A 125 -51.56 28.26 30.69
CA THR A 125 -50.13 28.18 30.37
C THR A 125 -49.29 27.69 31.54
N THR A 126 -48.36 26.75 31.31
CA THR A 126 -47.11 26.67 32.11
C THR A 126 -45.97 26.09 31.28
N ALA A 127 -44.85 26.81 31.23
CA ALA A 127 -43.59 26.28 30.74
C ALA A 127 -42.88 25.50 31.86
N ALA A 128 -42.35 24.30 31.56
CA ALA A 128 -41.18 23.69 32.24
C ALA A 128 -40.87 22.28 31.70
N SER A 129 -39.99 22.17 30.68
CA SER A 129 -39.23 20.92 30.41
C SER A 129 -38.08 21.09 29.39
N ALA A 130 -37.99 22.22 28.68
CA ALA A 130 -36.89 22.51 27.75
C ALA A 130 -35.57 22.92 28.46
N GLY A 131 -35.03 22.05 29.32
CA GLY A 131 -33.87 22.36 30.18
C GLY A 131 -32.80 21.29 30.32
N THR A 132 -33.13 19.99 30.27
CA THR A 132 -32.18 18.91 30.55
C THR A 132 -31.37 18.46 29.34
N ASP A 133 -31.97 18.46 28.14
CA ASP A 133 -31.34 17.88 26.95
C ASP A 133 -30.34 18.85 26.28
N ALA A 134 -30.49 20.15 26.51
CA ALA A 134 -29.62 21.20 25.95
C ALA A 134 -28.25 21.32 26.65
N ALA A 135 -28.12 20.80 27.87
CA ALA A 135 -26.86 20.84 28.63
C ALA A 135 -25.88 19.76 28.19
N LEU A 136 -26.37 18.54 27.91
CA LEU A 136 -25.56 17.41 27.43
C LEU A 136 -25.03 17.63 26.00
N ALA A 137 -25.72 18.44 25.18
CA ALA A 137 -25.29 18.79 23.83
C ALA A 137 -24.11 19.80 23.76
N ARG A 138 -23.64 20.32 24.90
CA ARG A 138 -22.58 21.35 24.97
C ARG A 138 -21.28 20.87 25.64
N GLY A 139 -21.23 19.62 26.11
CA GLY A 139 -20.03 19.00 26.65
C GLY A 139 -19.13 18.46 25.53
N GLY A 140 -17.89 18.94 25.45
CA GLY A 140 -16.98 18.62 24.35
C GLY A 140 -16.46 17.18 24.37
N PHE A 141 -17.11 16.29 23.61
CA PHE A 141 -16.44 15.23 22.86
C PHE A 141 -16.79 15.41 21.39
N GLY A 142 -15.78 15.32 20.51
CA GLY A 142 -15.92 15.65 19.10
C GLY A 142 -17.07 14.88 18.46
N SER A 143 -17.97 15.60 17.80
CA SER A 143 -19.04 14.99 17.02
C SER A 143 -18.45 13.99 16.04
N LEU A 144 -18.73 12.70 16.26
CA LEU A 144 -18.49 11.66 15.25
C LEU A 144 -19.09 12.17 13.92
N PRO A 145 -18.38 12.11 12.79
CA PRO A 145 -18.90 12.63 11.53
C PRO A 145 -20.25 12.00 11.20
N THR A 146 -21.33 12.75 11.43
CA THR A 146 -22.66 12.34 11.03
C THR A 146 -22.60 12.11 9.53
N ALA A 147 -22.93 10.90 9.08
CA ALA A 147 -22.81 10.50 7.69
C ALA A 147 -23.85 11.25 6.84
N THR A 148 -23.52 12.48 6.47
CA THR A 148 -24.37 13.40 5.71
C THR A 148 -24.55 12.86 4.30
N ASP A 149 -25.81 12.59 3.95
CA ASP A 149 -26.29 12.04 2.68
C ASP A 149 -25.55 10.78 2.17
N GLY A 150 -26.06 9.61 2.55
CA GLY A 150 -25.36 8.33 2.52
C GLY A 150 -25.04 7.71 1.14
N LYS A 151 -25.00 8.50 0.06
CA LYS A 151 -24.80 8.03 -1.31
C LYS A 151 -23.39 8.30 -1.88
N VAL A 152 -22.70 9.33 -1.39
CA VAL A 152 -21.39 9.78 -1.91
C VAL A 152 -20.22 9.51 -0.94
N MET A 153 -19.01 9.44 -1.50
CA MET A 153 -17.73 9.24 -0.82
C MET A 153 -17.32 10.51 -0.06
N THR A 154 -16.73 10.34 1.12
CA THR A 154 -16.36 11.47 2.00
C THR A 154 -15.00 11.27 2.65
N MET A 155 -14.26 12.36 2.87
CA MET A 155 -12.98 12.33 3.62
C MET A 155 -13.13 11.69 5.00
N GLY A 156 -14.22 12.02 5.72
CA GLY A 156 -14.53 11.43 7.02
C GLY A 156 -14.88 9.94 6.94
N GLY A 157 -15.58 9.51 5.88
CA GLY A 157 -15.89 8.10 5.62
C GLY A 157 -14.62 7.27 5.39
N VAL A 158 -13.71 7.73 4.53
CA VAL A 158 -12.40 7.11 4.31
C VAL A 158 -11.61 7.02 5.63
N ALA A 159 -11.54 8.12 6.40
CA ALA A 159 -10.81 8.13 7.67
C ALA A 159 -11.40 7.13 8.68
N ALA A 160 -12.73 7.07 8.80
CA ALA A 160 -13.41 6.13 9.68
C ALA A 160 -13.19 4.66 9.25
N SER A 161 -13.33 4.35 7.95
CA SER A 161 -13.04 3.02 7.39
C SER A 161 -11.58 2.62 7.61
N THR A 162 -10.64 3.57 7.45
CA THR A 162 -9.21 3.37 7.71
C THR A 162 -8.95 3.00 9.17
N LEU A 163 -9.55 3.74 10.12
CA LEU A 163 -9.45 3.42 11.56
C LEU A 163 -10.01 2.04 11.89
N VAL A 164 -11.15 1.64 11.31
CA VAL A 164 -11.73 0.30 11.49
C VAL A 164 -10.75 -0.79 11.01
N PHE A 165 -10.15 -0.63 9.84
CA PHE A 165 -9.12 -1.57 9.37
C PHE A 165 -7.89 -1.60 10.28
N PHE A 166 -7.41 -0.47 10.79
CA PHE A 166 -6.30 -0.46 11.75
C PHE A 166 -6.65 -1.15 13.07
N VAL A 167 -7.86 -1.03 13.59
CA VAL A 167 -8.30 -1.76 14.78
C VAL A 167 -8.23 -3.28 14.53
N PHE A 168 -8.76 -3.77 13.41
CA PHE A 168 -8.65 -5.18 13.04
C PHE A 168 -7.19 -5.63 12.87
N LEU A 169 -6.37 -4.82 12.19
CA LEU A 169 -4.95 -5.07 11.99
C LEU A 169 -4.19 -5.19 13.32
N PHE A 170 -4.36 -4.24 14.24
CA PHE A 170 -3.67 -4.28 15.53
C PHE A 170 -4.12 -5.43 16.43
N VAL A 171 -5.43 -5.74 16.45
CA VAL A 171 -5.95 -6.91 17.18
C VAL A 171 -5.33 -8.19 16.62
N ALA A 172 -5.33 -8.37 15.30
CA ALA A 172 -4.72 -9.54 14.67
C ALA A 172 -3.19 -9.57 14.82
N ALA A 173 -2.51 -8.42 14.83
CA ALA A 173 -1.07 -8.33 15.06
C ALA A 173 -0.68 -8.73 16.49
N ALA A 174 -1.51 -8.43 17.50
CA ALA A 174 -1.29 -8.96 18.84
C ALA A 174 -1.35 -10.50 18.85
N PHE A 175 -2.34 -11.10 18.18
CA PHE A 175 -2.41 -12.56 18.02
C PHE A 175 -1.22 -13.12 17.19
N GLY A 176 -0.83 -12.44 16.11
CA GLY A 176 0.32 -12.78 15.28
C GLY A 176 1.63 -12.81 16.08
N TRP A 177 1.84 -11.81 16.93
CA TRP A 177 2.98 -11.75 17.85
C TRP A 177 3.03 -12.97 18.77
N THR A 178 1.90 -13.38 19.37
CA THR A 178 1.83 -14.56 20.25
C THR A 178 2.06 -15.90 19.54
N SER A 179 2.10 -15.94 18.20
CA SER A 179 2.43 -17.16 17.44
C SER A 179 3.92 -17.47 17.35
N VAL A 180 4.77 -16.51 17.74
CA VAL A 180 6.23 -16.61 17.77
C VAL A 180 6.70 -16.72 19.22
N THR A 181 7.35 -17.83 19.56
CA THR A 181 7.99 -18.03 20.86
C THR A 181 9.44 -17.60 20.75
N VAL A 182 9.76 -16.47 21.37
CA VAL A 182 11.13 -15.96 21.49
C VAL A 182 11.78 -16.55 22.73
N THR A 183 12.78 -17.42 22.54
CA THR A 183 13.49 -18.13 23.61
C THR A 183 14.96 -17.74 23.58
N PRO A 184 15.62 -17.45 24.72
CA PRO A 184 17.08 -17.31 24.75
C PRO A 184 17.76 -18.57 24.19
N ASP A 185 18.87 -18.44 23.46
CA ASP A 185 19.63 -19.61 22.98
C ASP A 185 19.91 -20.57 24.16
N PRO A 186 19.48 -21.84 24.10
CA PRO A 186 19.73 -22.83 25.15
C PRO A 186 21.21 -23.00 25.52
N LEU A 187 22.13 -22.58 24.63
CA LEU A 187 23.57 -22.63 24.83
C LEU A 187 24.16 -21.31 25.36
N GLY A 188 23.32 -20.33 25.70
CA GLY A 188 23.71 -19.08 26.36
C GLY A 188 24.64 -18.18 25.53
N ARG A 189 24.63 -18.31 24.20
CA ARG A 189 25.50 -17.54 23.33
C ARG A 189 25.13 -16.06 23.31
N VAL A 190 26.15 -15.23 23.14
CA VAL A 190 26.04 -13.80 22.96
C VAL A 190 26.46 -13.37 21.56
N ASP A 191 25.90 -12.27 21.07
CA ASP A 191 26.28 -11.64 19.81
C ASP A 191 27.67 -10.98 19.90
N GLN A 192 28.13 -10.38 18.80
CA GLN A 192 29.42 -9.69 18.72
C GLN A 192 29.54 -8.49 19.68
N ASN A 193 28.42 -8.01 20.22
CA ASN A 193 28.32 -6.87 21.13
C ASN A 193 28.10 -7.30 22.59
N GLY A 194 28.02 -8.61 22.88
CA GLY A 194 27.79 -9.17 24.21
C GLY A 194 26.32 -9.31 24.62
N ASN A 195 25.36 -9.09 23.72
CA ASN A 195 23.93 -9.28 23.99
C ASN A 195 23.53 -10.75 23.88
N ALA A 196 22.60 -11.23 24.71
CA ALA A 196 22.06 -12.58 24.58
C ALA A 196 21.38 -12.78 23.21
N ILE A 197 21.68 -13.90 22.54
CA ILE A 197 21.02 -14.28 21.29
C ILE A 197 19.66 -14.90 21.63
N TYR A 198 18.63 -14.47 20.91
CA TYR A 198 17.29 -15.04 20.99
C TYR A 198 16.97 -15.84 19.74
N ASP A 199 16.50 -17.07 19.92
CA ASP A 199 15.89 -17.85 18.85
C ASP A 199 14.38 -17.53 18.80
N ALA A 200 13.86 -17.33 17.60
CA ALA A 200 12.47 -17.03 17.34
C ALA A 200 11.86 -18.23 16.64
N THR A 201 11.16 -19.07 17.40
CA THR A 201 10.55 -20.29 16.87
C THR A 201 9.04 -20.09 16.67
N MET A 202 8.54 -20.53 15.53
CA MET A 202 7.10 -20.55 15.27
C MET A 202 6.51 -21.91 15.61
N GLN A 203 5.52 -21.91 16.50
CA GLN A 203 4.84 -23.15 16.87
C GLN A 203 3.96 -23.69 15.72
N ARG A 204 3.54 -22.83 14.78
CA ARG A 204 2.63 -23.19 13.66
C ARG A 204 2.99 -22.43 12.37
N PRO A 205 4.15 -22.70 11.72
CA PRO A 205 4.58 -21.94 10.54
C PRO A 205 3.61 -22.02 9.36
N TRP A 206 2.82 -23.10 9.24
CA TRP A 206 1.80 -23.24 8.20
C TRP A 206 0.70 -22.16 8.27
N LEU A 207 0.42 -21.57 9.44
CA LEU A 207 -0.55 -20.48 9.57
C LEU A 207 -0.08 -19.19 8.87
N LEU A 208 1.23 -18.93 8.77
CA LEU A 208 1.73 -17.82 7.95
C LEU A 208 1.41 -18.04 6.47
N PHE A 209 1.68 -19.24 5.93
CA PHE A 209 1.39 -19.52 4.53
C PHE A 209 -0.11 -19.42 4.23
N VAL A 210 -0.97 -19.91 5.13
CA VAL A 210 -2.43 -19.74 4.99
C VAL A 210 -2.81 -18.26 5.05
N ALA A 211 -2.33 -17.49 6.03
CA ALA A 211 -2.63 -16.06 6.14
C ALA A 211 -2.13 -15.26 4.93
N MET A 212 -0.96 -15.59 4.38
CA MET A 212 -0.39 -14.97 3.18
C MET A 212 -1.21 -15.27 1.93
N LEU A 213 -1.59 -16.54 1.69
CA LEU A 213 -2.40 -16.92 0.53
C LEU A 213 -3.81 -16.33 0.62
N VAL A 214 -4.43 -16.35 1.81
CA VAL A 214 -5.77 -15.80 2.04
C VAL A 214 -5.76 -14.28 1.95
N GLY A 215 -4.76 -13.60 2.54
CA GLY A 215 -4.55 -12.16 2.42
C GLY A 215 -4.37 -11.72 0.96
N LEU A 216 -3.46 -12.36 0.23
CA LEU A 216 -3.24 -12.09 -1.19
C LEU A 216 -4.52 -12.32 -2.03
N GLY A 217 -5.26 -13.40 -1.77
CA GLY A 217 -6.55 -13.67 -2.40
C GLY A 217 -7.59 -12.59 -2.12
N LEU A 218 -7.72 -12.17 -0.85
CA LEU A 218 -8.62 -11.09 -0.43
C LEU A 218 -8.24 -9.74 -1.06
N ALA A 219 -6.95 -9.46 -1.23
CA ALA A 219 -6.48 -8.26 -1.93
C ALA A 219 -6.95 -8.25 -3.39
N PHE A 220 -6.73 -9.34 -4.14
CA PHE A 220 -7.22 -9.46 -5.51
C PHE A 220 -8.75 -9.37 -5.59
N VAL A 221 -9.49 -10.03 -4.69
CA VAL A 221 -10.96 -9.93 -4.66
C VAL A 221 -11.41 -8.49 -4.40
N THR A 222 -10.72 -7.75 -3.52
CA THR A 222 -11.04 -6.34 -3.22
C THR A 222 -10.79 -5.42 -4.44
N VAL A 223 -9.67 -5.62 -5.14
CA VAL A 223 -9.32 -4.88 -6.37
C VAL A 223 -10.35 -5.15 -7.49
N PHE A 224 -10.75 -6.40 -7.71
CA PHE A 224 -11.73 -6.75 -8.75
C PHE A 224 -13.18 -6.48 -8.36
N LYS A 225 -13.51 -6.41 -7.07
CA LYS A 225 -14.86 -6.13 -6.55
C LYS A 225 -14.85 -5.06 -5.45
N PRO A 226 -14.59 -3.77 -5.78
CA PRO A 226 -14.55 -2.68 -4.80
C PRO A 226 -15.81 -2.52 -3.93
N ARG A 227 -16.97 -2.97 -4.41
CA ARG A 227 -18.24 -2.97 -3.64
C ARG A 227 -18.18 -3.86 -2.38
N LEU A 228 -17.28 -4.84 -2.32
CA LEU A 228 -17.11 -5.74 -1.18
C LEU A 228 -16.01 -5.29 -0.22
N ALA A 229 -15.32 -4.17 -0.49
CA ALA A 229 -14.14 -3.72 0.24
C ALA A 229 -14.33 -3.60 1.76
N MET A 230 -15.55 -3.31 2.24
CA MET A 230 -15.85 -3.33 3.68
C MET A 230 -15.61 -4.71 4.30
N PHE A 231 -16.08 -5.79 3.67
CA PHE A 231 -15.94 -7.15 4.17
C PHE A 231 -14.56 -7.73 3.84
N THR A 232 -14.13 -7.62 2.58
CA THR A 232 -12.88 -8.23 2.12
C THR A 232 -11.66 -7.47 2.63
N GLY A 233 -11.74 -6.15 2.78
CA GLY A 233 -10.71 -5.32 3.42
C GLY A 233 -10.60 -5.56 4.92
N SER A 234 -11.71 -5.80 5.63
CA SER A 234 -11.66 -6.16 7.06
C SER A 234 -11.03 -7.53 7.27
N ALA A 235 -11.41 -8.53 6.45
CA ALA A 235 -10.78 -9.84 6.48
C ALA A 235 -9.29 -9.77 6.10
N TYR A 236 -8.93 -8.94 5.11
CA TYR A 236 -7.54 -8.69 4.72
C TYR A 236 -6.74 -8.10 5.88
N ALA A 237 -7.27 -7.07 6.55
CA ALA A 237 -6.63 -6.44 7.71
C ALA A 237 -6.36 -7.44 8.85
N LEU A 238 -7.25 -8.43 9.06
CA LEU A 238 -7.01 -9.52 10.01
C LEU A 238 -5.88 -10.46 9.54
N CYS A 239 -5.89 -10.89 8.27
CA CYS A 239 -4.84 -11.77 7.73
C CYS A 239 -3.46 -11.10 7.74
N GLU A 240 -3.36 -9.89 7.20
CA GLU A 240 -2.11 -9.12 7.21
C GLU A 240 -1.69 -8.69 8.62
N GLY A 241 -2.63 -8.33 9.49
CA GLY A 241 -2.32 -8.01 10.88
C GLY A 241 -1.61 -9.18 11.56
N TYR A 242 -2.13 -10.40 11.41
CA TYR A 242 -1.47 -11.62 11.91
C TYR A 242 -0.06 -11.80 11.32
N LEU A 243 0.11 -11.66 10.00
CA LEU A 243 1.42 -11.74 9.34
C LEU A 243 2.40 -10.68 9.88
N LEU A 244 1.96 -9.43 9.96
CA LEU A 244 2.76 -8.29 10.42
C LEU A 244 3.18 -8.48 11.87
N GLY A 245 2.27 -8.87 12.76
CA GLY A 245 2.60 -9.14 14.17
C GLY A 245 3.65 -10.23 14.33
N ALA A 246 3.50 -11.31 13.56
CA ALA A 246 4.44 -12.43 13.55
C ALA A 246 5.82 -12.05 12.97
N ILE A 247 5.85 -11.36 11.82
CA ILE A 247 7.11 -10.84 11.22
C ILE A 247 7.78 -9.85 12.18
N SER A 248 7.01 -9.00 12.85
CA SER A 248 7.53 -8.04 13.83
C SER A 248 8.15 -8.73 15.04
N ALA A 249 7.59 -9.84 15.51
CA ALA A 249 8.19 -10.63 16.59
C ALA A 249 9.53 -11.25 16.17
N PHE A 250 9.66 -11.78 14.94
CA PHE A 250 10.95 -12.23 14.39
C PHE A 250 11.99 -11.11 14.33
N TYR A 251 11.63 -9.95 13.77
CA TYR A 251 12.53 -8.79 13.71
C TYR A 251 12.89 -8.26 15.10
N GLY A 252 11.95 -8.27 16.05
CA GLY A 252 12.16 -7.86 17.43
C GLY A 252 13.10 -8.77 18.23
N ALA A 253 13.09 -10.08 17.94
CA ALA A 253 14.02 -11.05 18.53
C ALA A 253 15.45 -10.87 18.02
N GLN A 254 15.63 -10.59 16.72
CA GLN A 254 16.94 -10.36 16.11
C GLN A 254 17.50 -8.96 16.41
N PHE A 255 16.63 -7.94 16.45
CA PHE A 255 17.01 -6.54 16.64
C PHE A 255 16.14 -5.88 17.72
N PRO A 256 16.55 -5.93 19.00
CA PRO A 256 15.79 -5.34 20.09
C PRO A 256 15.37 -3.88 19.83
N GLY A 257 14.10 -3.58 20.08
CA GLY A 257 13.51 -2.25 19.89
C GLY A 257 13.27 -1.80 18.44
N ILE A 258 13.62 -2.60 17.42
CA ILE A 258 13.45 -2.21 16.01
C ILE A 258 11.99 -1.93 15.63
N VAL A 259 11.05 -2.70 16.20
CA VAL A 259 9.62 -2.64 15.92
C VAL A 259 9.05 -1.26 16.27
N ALA A 260 9.36 -0.75 17.46
CA ALA A 260 8.93 0.57 17.91
C ALA A 260 9.51 1.69 17.02
N GLN A 261 10.79 1.57 16.62
CA GLN A 261 11.41 2.51 15.70
C GLN A 261 10.76 2.49 14.31
N ALA A 262 10.46 1.30 13.78
CA ALA A 262 9.78 1.15 12.50
C ALA A 262 8.36 1.75 12.52
N ILE A 263 7.60 1.57 13.61
CA ILE A 263 6.27 2.19 13.79
C ILE A 263 6.40 3.73 13.77
N VAL A 264 7.31 4.30 14.57
CA VAL A 264 7.53 5.75 14.63
C VAL A 264 8.00 6.31 13.29
N ALA A 265 8.91 5.62 12.59
CA ALA A 265 9.38 6.02 11.26
C ALA A 265 8.27 5.97 10.21
N THR A 266 7.44 4.92 10.23
CA THR A 266 6.30 4.76 9.31
C THR A 266 5.26 5.86 9.52
N LEU A 267 4.87 6.12 10.77
CA LEU A 267 3.94 7.20 11.11
C LEU A 267 4.53 8.58 10.78
N GLY A 268 5.83 8.79 11.04
CA GLY A 268 6.52 10.03 10.68
C GLY A 268 6.51 10.29 9.18
N VAL A 269 6.84 9.29 8.35
CA VAL A 269 6.77 9.42 6.89
C VAL A 269 5.34 9.58 6.38
N PHE A 270 4.37 8.84 6.93
CA PHE A 270 2.97 8.98 6.58
C PHE A 270 2.45 10.40 6.85
N LEU A 271 2.65 10.91 8.07
CA LEU A 271 2.23 12.26 8.46
C LEU A 271 2.96 13.34 7.63
N MET A 272 4.25 13.16 7.36
CA MET A 272 5.02 14.08 6.52
C MET A 272 4.50 14.11 5.08
N MET A 273 4.21 12.95 4.48
CA MET A 273 3.63 12.87 3.14
C MET A 273 2.21 13.45 3.09
N LEU A 274 1.39 13.22 4.13
CA LEU A 274 0.06 13.81 4.27
C LEU A 274 0.11 15.34 4.32
N VAL A 275 1.05 15.91 5.08
CA VAL A 275 1.29 17.36 5.14
C VAL A 275 1.81 17.89 3.80
N LEU A 276 2.79 17.25 3.17
CA LEU A 276 3.34 17.68 1.86
C LEU A 276 2.31 17.62 0.73
N TYR A 277 1.40 16.65 0.78
CA TYR A 277 0.25 16.55 -0.12
C TYR A 277 -0.78 17.65 0.16
N GLY A 278 -1.18 17.82 1.42
CA GLY A 278 -2.15 18.84 1.83
C GLY A 278 -1.71 20.28 1.53
N LEU A 279 -0.42 20.58 1.69
CA LEU A 279 0.21 21.84 1.29
C LEU A 279 0.36 21.98 -0.24
N ARG A 280 0.01 20.95 -1.02
CA ARG A 280 0.15 20.86 -2.49
C ARG A 280 1.57 21.15 -3.00
N ILE A 281 2.57 20.87 -2.16
CA ILE A 281 4.00 20.89 -2.49
C ILE A 281 4.31 19.71 -3.42
N LEU A 282 3.82 18.53 -3.05
CA LEU A 282 3.84 17.35 -3.91
C LEU A 282 2.45 17.16 -4.53
N ARG A 283 2.38 17.10 -5.86
CA ARG A 283 1.14 16.89 -6.61
C ARG A 283 1.25 15.68 -7.50
N ALA A 284 0.21 14.86 -7.52
CA ALA A 284 0.09 13.69 -8.39
C ALA A 284 -0.16 14.09 -9.86
N THR A 285 0.89 14.60 -10.52
CA THR A 285 0.85 14.91 -11.95
C THR A 285 0.76 13.64 -12.80
N PRO A 286 0.15 13.66 -14.00
CA PRO A 286 0.01 12.45 -14.83
C PRO A 286 1.33 11.76 -15.20
N LYS A 287 2.46 12.49 -15.22
CA LYS A 287 3.79 11.91 -15.43
C LYS A 287 4.33 11.27 -14.15
N PHE A 288 4.17 11.93 -13.01
CA PHE A 288 4.55 11.42 -11.69
C PHE A 288 3.81 10.11 -11.35
N VAL A 289 2.48 10.10 -11.48
CA VAL A 289 1.65 8.92 -11.19
C VAL A 289 2.09 7.71 -12.03
N LYS A 290 2.30 7.90 -13.34
CA LYS A 290 2.80 6.83 -14.23
C LYS A 290 4.19 6.33 -13.81
N GLY A 291 5.08 7.22 -13.40
CA GLY A 291 6.41 6.87 -12.91
C GLY A 291 6.37 6.05 -11.61
N VAL A 292 5.57 6.47 -10.64
CA VAL A 292 5.39 5.75 -9.36
C VAL A 292 4.77 4.37 -9.61
N ILE A 293 3.68 4.27 -10.38
CA ILE A 293 3.04 2.98 -10.72
C ILE A 293 4.03 2.03 -11.41
N ALA A 294 4.84 2.53 -12.35
CA ALA A 294 5.85 1.71 -13.02
C ALA A 294 6.94 1.22 -12.04
N ALA A 295 7.38 2.08 -11.11
CA ALA A 295 8.35 1.70 -10.08
C ALA A 295 7.77 0.65 -9.11
N THR A 296 6.54 0.85 -8.61
CA THR A 296 5.81 -0.10 -7.77
C THR A 296 5.68 -1.46 -8.46
N PHE A 297 5.26 -1.48 -9.73
CA PHE A 297 5.13 -2.72 -10.49
C PHE A 297 6.48 -3.42 -10.70
N GLY A 298 7.55 -2.66 -10.98
CA GLY A 298 8.90 -3.21 -11.08
C GLY A 298 9.37 -3.89 -9.79
N ILE A 299 9.13 -3.26 -8.63
CA ILE A 299 9.43 -3.84 -7.31
C ILE A 299 8.60 -5.10 -7.07
N MET A 300 7.29 -5.05 -7.36
CA MET A 300 6.40 -6.22 -7.20
C MET A 300 6.80 -7.40 -8.08
N VAL A 301 7.31 -7.16 -9.30
CA VAL A 301 7.87 -8.22 -10.15
C VAL A 301 9.14 -8.83 -9.53
N VAL A 302 10.05 -8.01 -8.99
CA VAL A 302 11.26 -8.51 -8.30
C VAL A 302 10.88 -9.35 -7.08
N TYR A 303 9.92 -8.91 -6.26
CA TYR A 303 9.44 -9.67 -5.11
C TYR A 303 8.68 -10.94 -5.51
N GLY A 304 7.90 -10.91 -6.60
CA GLY A 304 7.23 -12.08 -7.15
C GLY A 304 8.21 -13.14 -7.67
N VAL A 305 9.27 -12.73 -8.39
CA VAL A 305 10.34 -13.64 -8.82
C VAL A 305 11.07 -14.23 -7.62
N MET A 306 11.38 -13.43 -6.60
CA MET A 306 12.03 -13.91 -5.37
C MET A 306 11.14 -14.91 -4.61
N LEU A 307 9.83 -14.65 -4.50
CA LEU A 307 8.85 -15.55 -3.90
C LEU A 307 8.84 -16.90 -4.62
N ILE A 308 8.76 -16.89 -5.96
CA ILE A 308 8.76 -18.11 -6.78
C ILE A 308 10.10 -18.85 -6.64
N ALA A 309 11.24 -18.16 -6.67
CA ALA A 309 12.56 -18.77 -6.48
C ALA A 309 12.72 -19.44 -5.10
N ASN A 310 12.17 -18.83 -4.04
CA ASN A 310 12.10 -19.42 -2.70
C ASN A 310 11.21 -20.67 -2.66
N LEU A 311 10.07 -20.68 -3.36
CA LEU A 311 9.18 -21.85 -3.47
C LEU A 311 9.88 -23.08 -4.11
N PHE A 312 10.85 -22.86 -5.00
CA PHE A 312 11.67 -23.92 -5.61
C PHE A 312 12.99 -24.20 -4.87
N GLY A 313 13.24 -23.57 -3.71
CA GLY A 313 14.47 -23.77 -2.94
C GLY A 313 15.74 -23.18 -3.55
N VAL A 314 15.63 -22.27 -4.53
CA VAL A 314 16.77 -21.68 -5.26
C VAL A 314 17.19 -20.31 -4.67
N GLY A 315 16.44 -19.79 -3.70
CA GLY A 315 16.50 -18.39 -3.29
C GLY A 315 17.51 -17.97 -2.23
N GLU A 316 18.19 -18.89 -1.54
CA GLU A 316 18.97 -18.56 -0.33
C GLU A 316 20.23 -17.69 -0.58
N GLY A 317 20.79 -17.69 -1.79
CA GLY A 317 22.16 -17.20 -2.05
C GLY A 317 22.35 -15.82 -2.69
N PHE A 318 21.35 -15.23 -3.37
CA PHE A 318 21.65 -14.15 -4.35
C PHE A 318 21.58 -12.70 -3.82
N TRP A 319 20.88 -12.44 -2.69
CA TRP A 319 20.61 -11.07 -2.20
C TRP A 319 20.87 -10.85 -0.69
N THR A 320 21.41 -11.87 -0.02
CA THR A 320 21.34 -12.04 1.44
C THR A 320 22.58 -11.56 2.18
N SER A 321 23.67 -11.21 1.47
CA SER A 321 24.80 -10.51 2.09
C SER A 321 24.43 -9.08 2.48
N GLY A 322 24.99 -8.59 3.59
CA GLY A 322 24.92 -7.20 4.08
C GLY A 322 25.66 -6.20 3.18
N SER A 323 25.53 -6.34 1.86
CA SER A 323 26.21 -5.50 0.89
C SER A 323 25.60 -4.09 0.87
N PRO A 324 26.39 -3.01 0.73
CA PRO A 324 25.87 -1.63 0.67
C PRO A 324 24.78 -1.42 -0.38
N LEU A 325 24.84 -2.18 -1.49
CA LEU A 325 23.82 -2.23 -2.54
C LEU A 325 22.41 -2.59 -1.99
N GLY A 326 22.32 -3.48 -1.00
CA GLY A 326 21.05 -3.86 -0.37
C GLY A 326 20.42 -2.72 0.45
N ILE A 327 21.23 -1.90 1.12
CA ILE A 327 20.75 -0.70 1.85
C ILE A 327 20.21 0.33 0.84
N VAL A 328 20.93 0.57 -0.26
CA VAL A 328 20.49 1.48 -1.33
C VAL A 328 19.18 1.01 -1.96
N ILE A 329 19.02 -0.28 -2.26
CA ILE A 329 17.75 -0.83 -2.76
C ILE A 329 16.64 -0.61 -1.74
N SER A 330 16.84 -0.97 -0.46
CA SER A 330 15.81 -0.75 0.57
C SER A 330 15.41 0.72 0.69
N LEU A 331 16.35 1.66 0.60
CA LEU A 331 16.06 3.11 0.60
C LEU A 331 15.23 3.54 -0.62
N VAL A 332 15.54 3.02 -1.82
CA VAL A 332 14.74 3.27 -3.03
C VAL A 332 13.33 2.71 -2.89
N VAL A 333 13.17 1.49 -2.38
CA VAL A 333 11.84 0.89 -2.18
C VAL A 333 11.03 1.67 -1.13
N VAL A 334 11.62 2.04 0.02
CA VAL A 334 10.99 2.92 1.02
C VAL A 334 10.55 4.24 0.40
N THR A 335 11.38 4.83 -0.46
CA THR A 335 11.03 6.07 -1.17
C THR A 335 9.82 5.84 -2.08
N VAL A 336 9.81 4.77 -2.88
CA VAL A 336 8.68 4.46 -3.76
C VAL A 336 7.41 4.18 -2.95
N ALA A 337 7.47 3.41 -1.85
CA ALA A 337 6.33 3.16 -0.97
C ALA A 337 5.76 4.48 -0.40
N ALA A 338 6.62 5.39 0.06
CA ALA A 338 6.21 6.71 0.51
C ALA A 338 5.61 7.59 -0.61
N LEU A 339 6.07 7.44 -1.86
CA LEU A 339 5.46 8.11 -3.02
C LEU A 339 4.11 7.49 -3.43
N ASN A 340 3.81 6.23 -3.10
CA ASN A 340 2.48 5.65 -3.34
C ASN A 340 1.42 6.27 -2.43
N LEU A 341 1.76 6.69 -1.20
CA LEU A 341 0.84 7.44 -0.34
C LEU A 341 0.29 8.71 -1.02
N ILE A 342 1.10 9.38 -1.85
CA ILE A 342 0.68 10.55 -2.64
C ILE A 342 -0.38 10.16 -3.68
N LEU A 343 -0.31 8.96 -4.25
CA LEU A 343 -1.31 8.43 -5.17
C LEU A 343 -2.59 8.03 -4.42
N ASP A 344 -2.47 7.47 -3.21
CA ASP A 344 -3.61 7.16 -2.35
C ASP A 344 -4.37 8.43 -1.93
N PHE A 345 -3.65 9.49 -1.52
CA PHE A 345 -4.24 10.77 -1.16
C PHE A 345 -4.89 11.47 -2.36
N ASP A 346 -4.28 11.42 -3.55
CA ASP A 346 -4.86 11.94 -4.80
C ASP A 346 -6.11 11.17 -5.23
N PHE A 347 -6.13 9.85 -5.06
CA PHE A 347 -7.32 9.03 -5.28
C PHE A 347 -8.45 9.40 -4.32
N ILE A 348 -8.14 9.62 -3.03
CA ILE A 348 -9.11 10.05 -2.01
C ILE A 348 -9.66 11.46 -2.33
N GLU A 349 -8.81 12.43 -2.64
CA GLU A 349 -9.23 13.81 -2.94
C GLU A 349 -10.10 13.86 -4.21
N ARG A 350 -9.66 13.22 -5.30
CA ARG A 350 -10.45 13.18 -6.55
C ARG A 350 -11.72 12.36 -6.39
N GLY A 351 -11.68 11.26 -5.65
CA GLY A 351 -12.85 10.42 -5.41
C GLY A 351 -13.98 11.17 -4.71
N GLN A 352 -13.63 12.00 -3.72
CA GLN A 352 -14.58 12.90 -3.06
C GLN A 352 -15.06 14.02 -4.01
N GLN A 353 -14.15 14.68 -4.74
CA GLN A 353 -14.50 15.77 -5.68
C GLN A 353 -15.42 15.29 -6.83
N MET A 354 -15.24 14.06 -7.31
CA MET A 354 -16.09 13.45 -8.33
C MET A 354 -17.40 12.87 -7.78
N GLY A 355 -17.64 12.94 -6.46
CA GLY A 355 -18.84 12.38 -5.83
C GLY A 355 -18.97 10.86 -6.03
N LEU A 356 -17.86 10.11 -5.94
CA LEU A 356 -17.88 8.66 -6.09
C LEU A 356 -18.87 7.99 -5.11
N PRO A 357 -19.39 6.78 -5.41
CA PRO A 357 -20.32 6.11 -4.50
C PRO A 357 -19.70 5.79 -3.13
N ARG A 358 -20.48 5.88 -2.05
CA ARG A 358 -20.01 5.67 -0.65
C ARG A 358 -19.19 4.39 -0.39
N TYR A 359 -19.37 3.31 -1.14
CA TYR A 359 -18.53 2.11 -0.96
C TYR A 359 -17.04 2.33 -1.32
N MET A 360 -16.73 3.41 -2.06
CA MET A 360 -15.35 3.83 -2.32
C MET A 360 -14.62 4.35 -1.07
N ASP A 361 -15.34 4.74 -0.01
CA ASP A 361 -14.71 5.07 1.29
C ASP A 361 -13.84 3.90 1.78
N TRP A 362 -14.42 2.68 1.76
CA TRP A 362 -13.75 1.44 2.16
C TRP A 362 -12.66 1.00 1.18
N TYR A 363 -12.86 1.23 -0.12
CA TYR A 363 -11.86 0.87 -1.13
C TYR A 363 -10.62 1.78 -1.06
N ALA A 364 -10.81 3.08 -0.85
CA ALA A 364 -9.70 4.02 -0.68
C ALA A 364 -8.96 3.79 0.65
N ALA A 365 -9.69 3.53 1.74
CA ALA A 365 -9.13 3.11 3.01
C ALA A 365 -8.31 1.82 2.90
N PHE A 366 -8.75 0.86 2.08
CA PHE A 366 -8.04 -0.38 1.81
C PHE A 366 -6.73 -0.14 1.05
N GLY A 367 -6.73 0.70 0.00
CA GLY A 367 -5.50 1.07 -0.72
C GLY A 367 -4.45 1.70 0.21
N LEU A 368 -4.87 2.70 0.99
CA LEU A 368 -4.03 3.36 1.99
C LEU A 368 -3.49 2.38 3.06
N LEU A 369 -4.31 1.44 3.51
CA LEU A 369 -3.91 0.37 4.43
C LEU A 369 -2.80 -0.51 3.82
N VAL A 370 -2.97 -0.98 2.58
CA VAL A 370 -1.98 -1.81 1.86
C VAL A 370 -0.66 -1.04 1.72
N THR A 371 -0.71 0.23 1.30
CA THR A 371 0.51 1.06 1.17
C THR A 371 1.19 1.28 2.52
N LEU A 372 0.45 1.49 3.61
CA LEU A 372 1.06 1.67 4.94
C LEU A 372 1.65 0.37 5.50
N ILE A 373 1.00 -0.78 5.28
CA ILE A 373 1.53 -2.11 5.58
C ILE A 373 2.86 -2.32 4.85
N TRP A 374 2.90 -2.03 3.55
CA TRP A 374 4.10 -2.19 2.75
C TRP A 374 5.22 -1.26 3.25
N LEU A 375 4.93 0.03 3.47
CA LEU A 375 5.89 0.99 4.02
C LEU A 375 6.44 0.53 5.37
N TYR A 376 5.61 -0.05 6.23
CA TYR A 376 6.03 -0.57 7.54
C TYR A 376 7.03 -1.74 7.43
N LEU A 377 6.72 -2.74 6.60
CA LEU A 377 7.63 -3.88 6.36
C LEU A 377 8.97 -3.41 5.77
N GLU A 378 8.94 -2.38 4.94
CA GLU A 378 10.12 -1.79 4.33
C GLU A 378 10.94 -0.92 5.31
N MET A 379 10.29 -0.26 6.28
CA MET A 379 10.97 0.40 7.41
C MET A 379 11.66 -0.63 8.32
N LEU A 380 11.00 -1.74 8.65
CA LEU A 380 11.63 -2.86 9.37
C LEU A 380 12.86 -3.37 8.63
N ARG A 381 12.74 -3.62 7.31
CA ARG A 381 13.82 -4.14 6.47
C ARG A 381 14.99 -3.16 6.34
N LEU A 382 14.72 -1.87 6.16
CA LEU A 382 15.75 -0.82 6.11
C LEU A 382 16.49 -0.73 7.44
N LEU A 383 15.78 -0.65 8.58
CA LEU A 383 16.39 -0.58 9.90
C LEU A 383 17.18 -1.84 10.26
N ALA A 384 16.76 -3.02 9.79
CA ALA A 384 17.51 -4.26 10.00
C ALA A 384 18.82 -4.25 9.20
N ARG A 385 18.79 -3.88 7.91
CA ARG A 385 20.01 -3.73 7.09
C ARG A 385 20.98 -2.64 7.57
N LEU A 386 20.52 -1.70 8.39
CA LEU A 386 21.35 -0.67 9.04
C LEU A 386 21.96 -1.13 10.38
N ARG A 387 21.55 -2.30 10.90
CA ARG A 387 22.02 -2.90 12.15
C ARG A 387 22.77 -4.22 11.96
N GLN A 388 22.80 -4.74 10.72
CA GLN A 388 23.64 -5.84 10.26
C GLN A 388 25.04 -5.32 9.89
#